data_AF-A0A3D4DGJ9-F1
#
_entry.id   AF-A0A3D4DGJ9-F1
#
_cell.length_a   1.000
_cell.length_b   1.000
_cell.length_c   1.000
_cell.angle_alpha   90.00
_cell.angle_beta   90.00
_cell.angle_gamma   90.00
#
_symmetry.space_group_name_H-M   'P 1'
#
loop_
_entity.id
_entity.type
_entity.pdbx_description
1 polymer ?
#
loop_
_entity_poly.entity_id
_entity_poly.type
_entity_poly.pdbx_seq_one_letter_code
_entity_poly.pdbx_strand_id
1 'polypeptide(L)'
;MKKIIFNLILVILLLFIFSIQAFASTPKLVNKVNDAFKEIEEWILKISTPAAAVAICSGALMRKFSFGDEEKIRTGKKLITGSLFSYAFILAADLILSAIQSLIN
;
A
#
# COMPACT_ATOMS: atom_id res chain seq x y z
N MET A 1 35.47 48.85 24.42
CA MET A 1 35.63 47.86 23.33
C MET A 1 35.71 46.42 23.82
N LYS A 2 36.62 46.03 24.73
CA LYS A 2 36.76 44.62 25.19
C LYS A 2 35.47 43.96 25.73
N LYS A 3 34.65 44.67 26.52
CA LYS A 3 33.35 44.16 27.03
C LYS A 3 32.30 43.91 25.93
N ILE A 4 32.30 44.74 24.88
CA ILE A 4 31.38 44.61 23.73
C ILE A 4 31.79 43.40 22.88
N ILE A 5 33.10 43.22 22.65
CA ILE A 5 33.64 42.06 21.94
C ILE A 5 33.34 40.75 22.69
N PHE A 6 33.47 40.76 24.03
CA PHE A 6 33.12 39.62 24.86
C PHE A 6 31.63 39.26 24.78
N ASN A 7 30.73 40.25 24.88
CA ASN A 7 29.29 40.00 24.74
C ASN A 7 28.92 39.50 23.34
N LEU A 8 29.60 39.97 22.29
CA LEU A 8 29.37 39.53 20.91
C LEU A 8 29.80 38.07 20.70
N ILE A 9 30.93 37.69 21.26
CA ILE A 9 31.41 36.29 21.28
C ILE A 9 30.45 35.38 22.06
N LEU A 10 29.93 35.85 23.20
CA LEU A 10 28.97 35.11 24.01
C LEU A 10 27.66 34.85 23.24
N VAL A 11 27.14 35.85 22.52
CA VAL A 11 25.92 35.72 21.70
C VAL A 11 26.12 34.73 20.55
N ILE A 12 27.27 34.78 19.88
CA ILE A 12 27.61 33.82 18.82
C ILE A 12 27.68 32.40 19.38
N LEU A 13 28.31 32.20 20.54
CA LEU A 13 28.35 30.90 21.20
C LEU A 13 26.95 30.38 21.54
N LEU A 14 26.06 31.26 22.04
CA LEU A 14 24.67 30.89 22.34
C LEU A 14 23.90 30.44 21.09
N LEU A 15 24.08 31.14 19.97
CA LEU A 15 23.43 30.79 18.69
C LEU A 15 23.89 29.41 18.18
N PHE A 16 25.14 29.03 18.41
CA PHE A 16 25.64 27.69 18.08
C PHE A 16 25.08 26.58 18.98
N ILE A 17 24.72 26.89 20.23
CA ILE A 17 24.12 25.91 21.17
C ILE A 17 22.63 25.73 20.85
N PHE A 18 21.93 26.80 20.48
CA PHE A 18 20.50 26.75 20.13
C PHE A 18 20.21 26.22 18.71
N SER A 19 21.22 26.08 17.85
CA SER A 19 21.05 25.54 16.49
C SER A 19 21.05 24.01 16.42
N ILE A 20 21.02 23.31 17.55
CA ILE A 20 20.83 21.85 17.58
C ILE A 20 19.48 21.54 16.93
N GLN A 21 19.54 21.00 15.72
CA GLN A 21 18.37 20.52 15.00
C GLN A 21 17.76 19.37 15.81
N ALA A 22 16.61 19.62 16.45
CA ALA A 22 15.79 18.57 17.01
C ALA A 22 15.20 17.77 15.83
N PHE A 23 15.84 16.65 15.48
CA PHE A 23 15.26 15.71 14.51
C PHE A 23 13.97 15.16 15.10
N ALA A 24 12.84 15.63 14.59
CA ALA A 24 11.54 15.02 14.81
C ALA A 24 11.51 13.66 14.09
N SER A 25 12.14 12.65 14.68
CA SER A 25 12.01 11.28 14.21
C SER A 25 10.54 10.88 14.37
N THR A 26 9.93 10.36 13.31
CA THR A 26 8.57 9.81 13.41
C THR A 26 8.53 8.78 14.54
N PRO A 27 7.54 8.84 15.44
CA PRO A 27 7.50 7.96 16.59
C PRO A 27 7.52 6.51 16.13
N LYS A 28 8.42 5.70 16.70
CA LYS A 28 8.65 4.29 16.34
C LYS A 28 7.37 3.45 16.26
N LEU A 29 6.34 3.84 17.02
CA LEU A 29 5.01 3.23 17.02
C LEU A 29 4.28 3.44 15.67
N VAL A 30 4.32 4.65 15.11
CA VAL A 30 3.65 4.99 13.84
C VAL A 30 4.28 4.23 12.67
N ASN A 31 5.61 4.11 12.65
CA ASN A 31 6.30 3.33 11.62
C ASN A 31 5.91 1.85 11.70
N LYS A 32 5.89 1.25 12.89
CA LYS A 32 5.51 -0.15 13.08
C LYS A 32 4.06 -0.44 12.67
N VAL A 33 3.15 0.49 12.92
CA VAL A 33 1.75 0.38 12.48
C VAL A 33 1.65 0.47 10.95
N ASN A 34 2.34 1.42 10.33
CA ASN A 34 2.37 1.53 8.87
C ASN A 34 2.98 0.29 8.19
N ASP A 35 4.05 -0.26 8.76
CA ASP A 35 4.68 -1.49 8.25
C ASP A 35 3.71 -2.68 8.33
N ALA A 36 2.97 -2.80 9.43
CA ALA A 36 1.95 -3.84 9.57
C ALA A 36 0.82 -3.71 8.54
N PHE A 37 0.38 -2.48 8.22
CA PHE A 37 -0.63 -2.27 7.18
C PHE A 37 -0.11 -2.62 5.78
N LYS A 38 1.15 -2.27 5.46
CA LYS A 38 1.79 -2.66 4.19
C LYS A 38 1.93 -4.18 4.07
N GLU A 39 2.28 -4.85 5.16
CA GLU A 39 2.38 -6.31 5.18
C GLU A 39 1.01 -6.95 4.91
N ILE A 40 -0.07 -6.46 5.55
CA ILE A 40 -1.44 -6.96 5.31
C ILE A 40 -1.85 -6.75 3.84
N GLU A 41 -1.56 -5.59 3.27
CA GLU A 41 -1.83 -5.29 1.87
C GLU A 41 -1.13 -6.29 0.93
N GLU A 42 0.15 -6.53 1.16
CA GLU A 42 0.93 -7.49 0.36
C GLU A 42 0.37 -8.91 0.48
N TRP A 43 -0.05 -9.33 1.67
CA TRP A 43 -0.72 -10.61 1.88
C TRP A 43 -2.04 -10.70 1.11
N ILE A 44 -2.86 -9.65 1.10
CA ILE A 44 -4.12 -9.61 0.33
C ILE A 44 -3.86 -9.79 -1.16
N LEU A 45 -2.86 -9.10 -1.71
CA LEU A 45 -2.49 -9.25 -3.13
C LEU A 45 -2.01 -10.67 -3.45
N LYS A 46 -1.15 -11.23 -2.61
CA LYS A 46 -0.61 -12.59 -2.78
C LYS A 46 -1.69 -13.67 -2.77
N ILE A 47 -2.71 -13.54 -1.93
CA ILE A 47 -3.82 -14.53 -1.88
C ILE A 47 -4.87 -14.30 -2.97
N SER A 48 -5.07 -13.05 -3.39
CA SER A 48 -6.12 -12.70 -4.36
C SER A 48 -5.84 -13.24 -5.76
N THR A 49 -4.58 -13.18 -6.20
CA THR A 49 -4.14 -13.67 -7.52
C THR A 49 -4.44 -15.15 -7.74
N PRO A 50 -4.00 -16.09 -6.87
CA PRO A 50 -4.31 -17.51 -7.03
C PRO A 50 -5.80 -17.79 -6.84
N ALA A 51 -6.49 -17.10 -5.93
CA ALA A 51 -7.93 -17.28 -5.74
C ALA A 51 -8.72 -16.91 -7.00
N ALA A 52 -8.39 -15.79 -7.64
CA ALA A 52 -9.00 -15.37 -8.90
C ALA A 52 -8.68 -16.36 -10.03
N ALA A 53 -7.43 -16.81 -10.12
CA ALA A 53 -7.02 -17.80 -11.13
C ALA A 53 -7.81 -19.11 -10.99
N VAL A 54 -7.95 -19.63 -9.77
CA VAL A 54 -8.73 -20.86 -9.49
C VAL A 54 -10.19 -20.65 -9.86
N ALA A 55 -10.81 -19.54 -9.45
CA ALA A 55 -12.22 -19.28 -9.75
C ALA A 55 -12.50 -19.14 -11.26
N ILE A 56 -11.61 -18.49 -12.00
CA ILE A 56 -11.70 -18.37 -13.46
C ILE A 56 -11.55 -19.76 -14.12
N CYS A 57 -10.56 -20.55 -13.70
CA CYS A 57 -10.35 -21.91 -14.19
C CYS A 57 -11.56 -22.80 -13.91
N SER A 58 -12.08 -22.80 -12.69
CA SER A 58 -13.28 -23.55 -12.31
C SER A 58 -14.51 -23.12 -13.13
N GLY A 59 -14.71 -21.81 -13.33
CA GLY A 59 -15.79 -21.30 -14.18
C GLY A 59 -15.64 -21.69 -15.65
N ALA A 60 -14.41 -21.73 -16.17
CA ALA A 60 -14.12 -22.19 -17.53
C ALA A 60 -14.38 -23.69 -17.71
N LEU A 61 -14.01 -24.50 -16.70
CA LEU A 61 -14.33 -25.93 -16.67
C LEU A 61 -15.84 -26.18 -16.59
N MET A 62 -16.56 -25.46 -15.71
CA MET A 62 -18.02 -25.53 -15.62
C MET A 62 -18.69 -25.25 -16.97
N ARG A 63 -18.19 -24.27 -17.72
CA ARG A 63 -18.72 -23.96 -19.06
C ARG A 63 -18.41 -25.04 -20.09
N LYS A 64 -17.21 -25.63 -20.07
CA LYS A 64 -16.80 -26.68 -21.02
C LYS A 64 -17.46 -28.03 -20.74
N PHE A 65 -17.64 -28.39 -19.47
CA PHE A 65 -18.22 -29.67 -19.03
C PHE A 65 -19.70 -29.58 -18.66
N SER A 66 -20.40 -28.53 -19.11
CA SER A 66 -21.82 -28.32 -18.82
C SER A 66 -22.76 -29.26 -19.57
N PHE A 67 -22.27 -30.00 -20.58
CA PHE A 67 -23.05 -30.91 -21.43
C PHE A 67 -24.35 -30.31 -22.00
N GLY A 68 -24.36 -28.99 -22.27
CA GLY A 68 -25.53 -28.28 -22.82
C GLY A 68 -26.50 -27.71 -21.79
N ASP A 69 -26.27 -27.90 -20.49
CA ASP A 69 -27.06 -27.26 -19.43
C ASP A 69 -26.82 -25.75 -19.41
N GLU A 70 -27.83 -24.98 -19.82
CA GLU A 70 -27.78 -23.51 -19.92
C GLU A 70 -27.61 -22.82 -18.56
N GLU A 71 -28.17 -23.38 -17.49
CA GLU A 71 -28.07 -22.83 -16.14
C GLU A 71 -26.61 -22.87 -15.63
N LYS A 72 -25.93 -23.99 -15.88
CA LYS A 72 -24.52 -24.19 -15.53
C LYS A 72 -23.58 -23.37 -16.41
N ILE A 73 -23.85 -23.22 -17.70
CA ILE A 73 -23.10 -22.31 -18.59
C ILE A 73 -23.23 -20.86 -18.12
N ARG A 74 -24.44 -20.43 -17.75
CA ARG A 74 -24.71 -19.09 -17.24
C ARG A 74 -23.98 -18.84 -15.92
N THR A 75 -23.98 -19.84 -15.03
CA THR A 75 -23.27 -19.78 -13.74
C THR A 75 -21.76 -19.69 -13.94
N GLY A 76 -21.19 -20.53 -14.82
CA GLY A 76 -19.77 -20.48 -15.15
C GLY A 76 -19.35 -19.13 -15.75
N LYS A 77 -20.16 -18.54 -16.63
CA LYS A 77 -19.92 -17.20 -17.19
C LYS A 77 -19.95 -16.12 -16.09
N LYS A 78 -20.94 -16.15 -15.20
CA LYS A 78 -21.02 -15.22 -14.06
C LYS A 78 -19.81 -15.35 -13.13
N LEU A 79 -19.37 -16.57 -12.85
CA LEU A 79 -18.19 -16.86 -12.04
C LEU A 79 -16.92 -16.25 -12.64
N ILE A 80 -16.68 -16.45 -13.95
CA ILE A 80 -15.52 -15.88 -14.64
C ILE A 80 -15.56 -14.36 -14.61
N THR A 81 -16.68 -13.75 -14.99
CA THR A 81 -16.81 -12.29 -15.05
C THR A 81 -16.70 -11.65 -13.67
N GLY A 82 -17.33 -12.24 -12.64
CA GLY A 82 -17.23 -11.76 -11.27
C GLY A 82 -15.81 -11.86 -10.73
N SER A 83 -15.12 -12.97 -10.98
CA SER A 83 -13.74 -13.17 -10.53
C SER A 83 -12.76 -12.21 -11.21
N LEU A 84 -12.91 -11.99 -12.52
CA LEU A 84 -12.11 -11.02 -13.27
C LEU A 84 -12.35 -9.58 -12.79
N PHE A 85 -13.61 -9.21 -12.56
CA PHE A 85 -13.95 -7.88 -12.08
C PHE A 85 -13.36 -7.61 -10.70
N SER A 86 -13.55 -8.53 -9.75
CA SER A 86 -13.02 -8.39 -8.39
C SER A 86 -11.49 -8.32 -8.36
N TYR A 87 -10.79 -9.14 -9.18
CA TYR A 87 -9.34 -9.08 -9.25
C TYR A 87 -8.84 -7.78 -9.89
N ALA A 88 -9.47 -7.32 -10.96
CA ALA A 88 -9.15 -6.03 -11.58
C ALA A 88 -9.36 -4.86 -10.60
N PHE A 89 -10.39 -4.93 -9.76
CA PHE A 89 -10.63 -3.93 -8.71
C PHE A 89 -9.52 -3.91 -7.66
N ILE A 90 -9.06 -5.08 -7.21
CA ILE A 90 -7.94 -5.20 -6.25
C ILE A 90 -6.66 -4.58 -6.84
N LEU A 91 -6.35 -4.89 -8.10
CA LEU A 91 -5.19 -4.31 -8.80
C LEU A 91 -5.30 -2.80 -8.98
N ALA A 92 -6.51 -2.29 -9.26
CA ALA A 92 -6.74 -0.85 -9.38
C ALA A 92 -6.52 -0.14 -8.04
N ALA A 93 -6.95 -0.74 -6.92
CA ALA A 93 -6.73 -0.19 -5.59
C ALA A 93 -5.24 -0.14 -5.23
N ASP A 94 -4.49 -1.22 -5.51
CA ASP A 94 -3.03 -1.29 -5.34
C ASP A 94 -2.31 -0.22 -6.18
N LEU A 95 -2.72 -0.04 -7.44
CA LEU A 95 -2.16 0.98 -8.32
C LEU A 95 -2.39 2.41 -7.80
N ILE A 96 -3.60 2.70 -7.32
CA ILE A 96 -3.94 4.00 -6.74
C ILE A 96 -3.10 4.25 -5.49
N LEU A 97 -2.98 3.25 -4.60
CA LEU A 97 -2.21 3.41 -3.37
C LEU A 97 -0.72 3.61 -3.66
N SER A 98 -0.17 2.83 -4.60
CA SER A 98 1.20 2.99 -5.09
C SER A 98 1.45 4.37 -5.70
N ALA A 99 0.49 4.90 -6.48
CA ALA A 99 0.57 6.24 -7.04
C ALA A 99 0.55 7.33 -5.96
N ILE A 100 -0.28 7.18 -4.92
CA ILE A 100 -0.30 8.11 -3.78
C ILE A 100 1.03 8.06 -3.02
N GLN A 101 1.56 6.87 -2.74
CA GLN A 101 2.86 6.73 -2.06
C GLN A 101 4.00 7.34 -2.89
N SER A 102 3.98 7.14 -4.22
CA SER A 102 4.97 7.73 -5.13
C SER A 102 4.88 9.26 -5.27
N LEU A 103 3.74 9.87 -4.91
CA LEU A 103 3.56 11.32 -4.97
C LEU A 103 3.95 12.00 -3.64
N ILE A 104 3.75 11.31 -2.52
CA ILE A 104 4.09 11.79 -1.17
C ILE A 104 5.60 11.70 -0.92
N ASN A 105 6.26 10.69 -1.51
CA ASN A 105 7.70 10.46 -1.44
C ASN A 105 8.44 11.24 -2.54
#